data_AF-A0A010R095-F1
#
_entry.id   AF-A0A010R095-F1
#
_cell.length_a   1.000
_cell.length_b   1.000
_cell.length_c   1.000
_cell.angle_alpha   90.00
_cell.angle_beta   90.00
_cell.angle_gamma   90.00
#
_symmetry.space_group_name_H-M   'P 1'
#
loop_
_entity.id
_entity.type
_entity.pdbx_description
1 polymer ?
#
loop_
_entity_poly.entity_id
_entity_poly.type
_entity_poly.pdbx_seq_one_letter_code
_entity_poly.pdbx_strand_id
1 'polypeptide(L)'
;MPGMDILDCSRSDLLSWIDLRAQIPCHKIMVGAAIVRRGPSGAETLILKNSPGRGNHNLHEIPGGEMKDTDHTTRDAIIRTVAESVSLQVIDVWNCLQPILDIQEETVENASAKEKKSAQNDAAGQTAQTAEPVVIRRPVIHFNFVVITKGDGAGF
;
A
#
# COMPACT_ATOMS: atom_id res chain seq x y z
N MET A 1 5.22 23.44 27.10
CA MET A 1 5.50 24.12 25.83
C MET A 1 4.47 25.23 25.68
N PRO A 2 4.88 26.51 25.71
CA PRO A 2 3.93 27.62 25.68
C PRO A 2 3.32 27.75 24.28
N GLY A 3 2.05 28.16 24.26
CA GLY A 3 1.12 28.04 23.14
C GLY A 3 1.61 28.70 21.86
N MET A 4 1.71 27.89 20.80
CA MET A 4 1.75 28.39 19.44
C MET A 4 0.29 28.52 19.00
N ASP A 5 -0.20 29.76 18.92
CA ASP A 5 -1.57 30.02 18.52
C ASP A 5 -1.67 29.78 17.01
N ILE A 6 -2.42 28.75 16.60
CA ILE A 6 -2.55 28.34 15.18
C ILE A 6 -3.08 29.49 14.31
N LEU A 7 -3.79 30.43 14.93
CA LEU A 7 -4.37 31.60 14.27
C LEU A 7 -3.33 32.69 13.92
N ASP A 8 -2.18 32.71 14.60
CA ASP A 8 -1.08 33.67 14.35
C ASP A 8 0.08 33.07 13.54
N CYS A 9 -0.06 31.80 13.14
CA CYS A 9 0.97 31.07 12.41
C CYS A 9 1.02 31.53 10.94
N SER A 10 2.20 31.91 10.46
CA SER A 10 2.38 32.20 9.03
C SER A 10 2.22 30.91 8.21
N ARG A 11 1.76 31.03 6.96
CA ARG A 11 1.61 29.86 6.06
C ARG A 11 2.91 29.06 5.92
N SER A 12 4.06 29.73 5.90
CA SER A 12 5.38 29.10 5.84
C SER A 12 5.72 28.33 7.12
N ASP A 13 5.40 28.88 8.30
CA ASP A 13 5.63 28.22 9.58
C ASP A 13 4.71 27.00 9.73
N LEU A 14 3.47 27.11 9.24
CA LEU A 14 2.53 26.00 9.23
C LEU A 14 2.98 24.88 8.28
N LEU A 15 3.45 25.22 7.08
CA LEU A 15 3.95 24.23 6.11
C LEU A 15 5.23 23.56 6.59
N SER A 16 6.19 24.31 7.14
CA SER A 16 7.39 23.71 7.73
C SER A 16 7.09 22.80 8.93
N TRP A 17 6.05 23.12 9.71
CA TRP A 17 5.58 22.25 10.79
C TRP A 17 4.88 20.98 10.28
N ILE A 18 4.11 21.09 9.19
CA ILE A 18 3.50 19.94 8.51
C ILE A 18 4.58 19.06 7.88
N ASP A 19 5.59 19.64 7.23
CA ASP A 19 6.74 18.92 6.66
C ASP A 19 7.54 18.18 7.74
N LEU A 20 7.63 18.75 8.95
CA LEU A 20 8.20 18.06 10.11
C LEU A 20 7.38 16.82 10.51
N ARG A 21 6.04 16.90 10.40
CA ARG A 21 5.13 15.76 10.61
C ARG A 21 5.03 14.82 9.41
N ALA A 22 5.43 15.23 8.21
CA ALA A 22 5.55 14.34 7.05
C ALA A 22 6.65 13.27 7.26
N GLN A 23 7.47 13.42 8.31
CA GLN A 23 8.37 12.37 8.81
C GLN A 23 7.65 11.28 9.61
N ILE A 24 6.37 11.48 9.99
CA ILE A 24 5.53 10.42 10.55
C ILE A 24 5.17 9.49 9.40
N PRO A 25 5.48 8.19 9.48
CA PRO A 25 5.09 7.25 8.46
C PRO A 25 3.57 7.30 8.27
N CYS A 26 3.12 7.74 7.09
CA CYS A 26 1.71 7.67 6.75
C CYS A 26 1.26 6.20 6.78
N HIS A 27 0.01 5.97 7.20
CA HIS A 27 -0.52 4.62 7.23
C HIS A 27 -0.60 4.12 5.80
N LYS A 28 -0.05 2.93 5.53
CA LYS A 28 -0.27 2.27 4.24
C LYS A 28 -1.69 1.75 4.21
N ILE A 29 -2.46 2.15 3.21
CA ILE A 29 -3.82 1.68 3.01
C ILE A 29 -3.78 0.55 1.99
N MET A 30 -4.12 -0.65 2.46
CA MET A 30 -4.26 -1.84 1.64
C MET A 30 -5.73 -2.10 1.37
N VAL A 31 -6.06 -2.44 0.13
CA VAL A 31 -7.39 -2.86 -0.26
C VAL A 31 -7.39 -4.31 -0.73
N GLY A 32 -8.42 -5.05 -0.34
CA GLY A 32 -8.63 -6.44 -0.76
C GLY A 32 -10.05 -6.66 -1.27
N ALA A 33 -10.21 -7.60 -2.19
CA ALA A 33 -11.47 -7.92 -2.83
C ALA A 33 -11.80 -9.41 -2.68
N ALA A 34 -12.80 -9.73 -1.86
CA ALA A 34 -13.48 -11.02 -1.87
C ALA A 34 -14.43 -11.04 -3.09
N ILE A 35 -13.96 -11.62 -4.19
CA ILE A 35 -14.66 -11.58 -5.47
C ILE A 35 -15.72 -12.68 -5.51
N VAL A 36 -16.99 -12.28 -5.56
CA VAL A 36 -18.14 -13.19 -5.68
C VAL A 36 -18.68 -13.14 -7.10
N ARG A 37 -18.61 -14.28 -7.79
CA ARG A 37 -19.22 -14.49 -9.11
C ARG A 37 -20.57 -15.15 -8.94
N ARG A 38 -21.62 -14.57 -9.54
CA ARG A 38 -22.93 -15.23 -9.64
C ARG A 38 -22.99 -16.09 -10.89
N GLY A 39 -23.22 -17.38 -10.71
CA GLY A 39 -23.50 -18.34 -11.76
C GLY A 39 -24.91 -18.19 -12.33
N PRO A 40 -25.20 -18.83 -13.48
CA PRO A 40 -26.48 -18.72 -14.17
C PRO A 40 -27.68 -19.24 -13.37
N SER A 41 -27.45 -20.11 -12.37
CA SER A 41 -28.47 -20.61 -11.45
C SER A 41 -28.59 -19.81 -10.15
N GLY A 42 -27.88 -18.68 -10.02
CA GLY A 42 -27.80 -17.89 -8.79
C GLY A 42 -26.78 -18.40 -7.76
N ALA A 43 -26.05 -19.49 -8.05
CA ALA A 43 -24.96 -19.96 -7.20
C ALA A 43 -23.81 -18.93 -7.14
N GLU A 44 -23.28 -18.67 -5.96
CA GLU A 44 -22.18 -17.72 -5.75
C GLU A 44 -20.84 -18.46 -5.63
N THR A 45 -19.84 -18.05 -6.40
CA THR A 45 -18.48 -18.61 -6.39
C THR A 45 -17.50 -17.55 -5.89
N LEU A 46 -16.74 -17.85 -4.84
CA LEU A 46 -15.65 -17.00 -4.38
C LEU A 46 -14.39 -17.26 -5.23
N ILE A 47 -13.80 -16.21 -5.77
CA ILE A 47 -12.55 -16.27 -6.54
C ILE A 47 -11.41 -15.79 -5.64
N LEU A 48 -10.39 -16.64 -5.48
CA LEU A 48 -9.18 -16.34 -4.72
C LEU A 48 -7.95 -16.44 -5.61
N LYS A 49 -6.96 -15.60 -5.38
CA LYS A 49 -5.69 -15.62 -6.11
C LYS A 49 -4.77 -16.66 -5.48
N ASN A 50 -4.06 -17.45 -6.28
CA ASN A 50 -3.02 -18.33 -5.76
C ASN A 50 -1.77 -17.51 -5.39
N SER A 51 -1.20 -17.73 -4.20
CA SER A 51 -0.01 -16.99 -3.74
C SER A 51 1.28 -17.71 -4.18
N PRO A 52 2.09 -17.16 -5.10
CA PRO A 52 3.24 -17.87 -5.67
C PRO A 52 4.47 -17.93 -4.74
N GLY A 53 4.40 -17.39 -3.52
CA GLY A 53 5.59 -17.02 -2.74
C GLY A 53 6.06 -17.95 -1.61
N ARG A 54 5.37 -19.07 -1.31
CA ARG A 54 5.64 -19.83 -0.06
C ARG A 54 5.91 -21.32 -0.22
N GLY A 55 6.35 -21.79 -1.38
CA GLY A 55 6.67 -23.21 -1.62
C GLY A 55 5.47 -24.17 -1.48
N ASN A 56 4.29 -23.64 -1.17
CA ASN A 56 3.02 -24.33 -1.02
C ASN A 56 2.06 -23.75 -2.04
N HIS A 57 1.83 -24.47 -3.13
CA HIS A 57 0.93 -24.09 -4.23
C HIS A 57 -0.57 -24.05 -3.86
N ASN A 58 -0.90 -24.20 -2.56
CA ASN A 58 -2.25 -24.36 -2.04
C ASN A 58 -2.68 -23.18 -1.14
N LEU A 59 -1.88 -22.11 -1.06
CA LEU A 59 -2.24 -20.91 -0.28
C LEU A 59 -2.98 -19.93 -1.17
N HIS A 60 -4.29 -19.82 -0.92
CA HIS A 60 -5.16 -18.85 -1.58
C HIS A 60 -5.20 -17.56 -0.79
N GLU A 61 -5.03 -16.43 -1.48
CA GLU A 61 -5.06 -15.10 -0.92
C GLU A 61 -6.18 -14.28 -1.55
N ILE A 62 -6.73 -13.34 -0.77
CA ILE A 62 -7.66 -12.35 -1.27
C ILE A 62 -6.90 -11.45 -2.26
N PRO A 63 -7.37 -11.31 -3.52
CA PRO A 63 -6.80 -10.33 -4.45
C PRO A 63 -6.79 -8.94 -3.81
N GLY A 64 -5.62 -8.31 -3.76
CA GLY A 64 -5.45 -7.05 -3.05
C GLY A 64 -4.19 -6.29 -3.47
N GLY A 65 -4.09 -5.07 -2.99
CA GLY A 65 -3.00 -4.16 -3.33
C GLY A 65 -3.05 -2.86 -2.54
N GLU A 66 -1.99 -2.08 -2.67
CA GLU A 66 -1.89 -0.74 -2.06
C GLU A 66 -2.77 0.25 -2.81
N MET A 67 -3.43 1.14 -2.05
CA MET A 67 -4.10 2.32 -2.59
C MET A 67 -3.03 3.30 -3.09
N LYS A 68 -3.14 3.71 -4.35
CA LYS A 68 -2.22 4.66 -4.99
C LYS A 68 -2.73 6.08 -4.82
N ASP A 69 -1.85 7.07 -4.91
CA ASP A 69 -2.23 8.50 -4.86
C ASP A 69 -3.21 8.91 -5.97
N THR A 70 -3.26 8.14 -7.06
CA THR A 70 -4.21 8.32 -8.17
C THR A 70 -5.63 7.83 -7.85
N ASP A 71 -5.80 7.05 -6.78
CA ASP A 71 -7.11 6.54 -6.37
C ASP A 71 -7.79 7.59 -5.49
N HIS A 72 -8.90 8.16 -5.95
CA HIS A 72 -9.62 9.17 -5.19
C HIS A 72 -10.39 8.58 -4.00
N THR A 73 -10.76 7.30 -4.08
CA THR A 73 -11.46 6.56 -3.02
C THR A 73 -10.93 5.13 -2.90
N THR A 74 -11.18 4.48 -1.76
CA THR A 74 -10.89 3.04 -1.59
C THR A 74 -11.62 2.19 -2.63
N ARG A 75 -12.84 2.61 -3.04
CA ARG A 75 -13.61 1.95 -4.10
C ARG A 75 -12.87 1.97 -5.44
N ASP A 76 -12.25 3.09 -5.80
CA ASP A 76 -11.46 3.22 -7.03
C ASP A 76 -10.23 2.30 -6.98
N ALA A 77 -9.54 2.26 -5.84
CA ALA A 77 -8.40 1.39 -5.62
C ALA A 77 -8.75 -0.10 -5.78
N ILE A 78 -9.95 -0.51 -5.35
CA ILE A 78 -10.45 -1.89 -5.47
C ILE A 78 -10.79 -2.22 -6.91
N ILE A 79 -11.52 -1.34 -7.60
CA ILE A 79 -11.87 -1.54 -9.02
C ILE A 79 -10.59 -1.70 -9.85
N ARG A 80 -9.60 -0.82 -9.61
CA ARG A 80 -8.28 -0.91 -10.23
C ARG A 80 -7.59 -2.23 -9.89
N THR A 81 -7.49 -2.56 -8.61
CA THR A 81 -6.79 -3.76 -8.14
C THR A 81 -7.41 -5.04 -8.70
N VAL A 82 -8.74 -5.14 -8.76
CA VAL A 82 -9.44 -6.30 -9.34
C VAL A 82 -9.20 -6.39 -10.84
N ALA A 83 -9.23 -5.26 -11.56
CA ALA A 83 -8.94 -5.24 -13.00
C ALA A 83 -7.48 -5.63 -13.29
N GLU A 84 -6.51 -5.06 -12.57
CA GLU A 84 -5.09 -5.34 -12.72
C GLU A 84 -4.74 -6.77 -12.29
N SER A 85 -5.31 -7.24 -11.18
CA SER A 85 -4.91 -8.52 -10.59
C SER A 85 -5.63 -9.70 -11.18
N VAL A 86 -6.91 -9.56 -11.57
CA VAL A 86 -7.80 -10.69 -11.94
C VAL A 86 -8.39 -10.54 -13.35
N SER A 87 -8.16 -9.40 -14.02
CA SER A 87 -8.72 -9.11 -15.36
C SER A 87 -10.25 -9.22 -15.42
N LEU A 88 -10.94 -8.99 -14.29
CA LEU A 88 -12.39 -9.01 -14.19
C LEU A 88 -12.96 -7.59 -14.09
N GLN A 89 -14.15 -7.39 -14.67
CA GLN A 89 -14.86 -6.13 -14.54
C GLN A 89 -15.72 -6.16 -13.27
N VAL A 90 -15.50 -5.19 -12.38
CA VAL A 90 -16.33 -4.97 -11.19
C VAL A 90 -17.67 -4.35 -11.60
N ILE A 91 -18.78 -4.99 -11.20
CA ILE A 91 -20.15 -4.51 -11.40
C ILE A 91 -20.63 -3.80 -10.15
N ASP A 92 -20.32 -4.36 -8.98
CA ASP A 92 -20.74 -3.81 -7.71
C ASP A 92 -19.70 -4.06 -6.62
N VAL A 93 -19.60 -3.10 -5.69
CA VAL A 93 -18.74 -3.17 -4.51
C VAL A 93 -19.67 -3.04 -3.32
N TRP A 94 -19.80 -4.14 -2.59
CA TRP A 94 -20.61 -4.21 -1.38
C TRP A 94 -19.87 -3.59 -0.19
N ASN A 95 -20.51 -3.65 0.98
CA ASN A 95 -19.97 -3.05 2.19
C ASN A 95 -18.55 -3.55 2.50
N CYS A 96 -17.75 -2.61 3.00
CA CYS A 96 -16.45 -2.90 3.58
C CYS A 96 -16.64 -3.85 4.76
N LEU A 97 -15.86 -4.93 4.78
CA LEU A 97 -15.68 -5.77 5.96
C LEU A 97 -14.98 -4.96 7.06
N GLN A 98 -15.00 -5.48 8.28
CA GLN A 98 -14.31 -4.84 9.39
C GLN A 98 -12.81 -4.63 9.04
N PRO A 99 -12.29 -3.40 9.12
CA PRO A 99 -10.89 -3.13 8.79
C PRO A 99 -9.95 -3.89 9.71
N ILE A 100 -8.83 -4.36 9.16
CA ILE A 100 -7.77 -5.03 9.92
C ILE A 100 -6.61 -4.04 10.06
N LEU A 101 -6.14 -3.86 11.28
CA LEU A 101 -4.98 -3.02 11.59
C LEU A 101 -3.78 -3.93 11.82
N ASP A 102 -2.69 -3.66 11.12
CA ASP A 102 -1.43 -4.37 11.24
C ASP A 102 -0.26 -3.38 11.40
N ILE A 103 0.89 -3.85 11.86
CA ILE A 103 2.13 -3.06 11.94
C ILE A 103 3.21 -3.80 11.14
N GLN A 104 3.65 -3.19 10.04
CA GLN A 104 4.72 -3.73 9.22
C GLN A 104 6.04 -3.01 9.50
N GLU A 105 7.12 -3.78 9.57
CA GLU A 105 8.48 -3.25 9.67
C GLU A 105 9.03 -3.04 8.24
N GLU A 106 9.41 -1.80 7.93
CA GLU A 106 9.96 -1.43 6.63
C GLU A 106 11.39 -0.91 6.81
N THR A 107 12.32 -1.50 6.07
CA THR A 107 13.71 -1.07 6.06
C THR A 107 13.88 0.07 5.07
N VAL A 108 14.22 1.27 5.57
CA VAL A 108 14.50 2.42 4.72
C VAL A 108 16.01 2.52 4.50
N GLU A 109 16.44 2.34 3.26
CA GLU A 109 17.79 2.69 2.85
C GLU A 109 17.90 4.21 2.72
N ASN A 110 18.80 4.83 3.48
CA ASN A 110 19.03 6.26 3.40
C ASN A 110 19.52 6.63 1.98
N ALA A 111 18.70 7.39 1.25
CA ALA A 111 19.01 7.90 -0.09
C ALA A 111 20.18 8.92 -0.13
N SER A 112 20.89 9.16 0.97
CA SER A 112 22.07 10.02 1.04
C SER A 112 23.33 9.41 0.41
N ALA A 113 23.28 8.17 -0.10
CA ALA A 113 24.41 7.50 -0.74
C ALA A 113 24.43 7.53 -2.28
N LYS A 114 23.49 8.23 -2.93
CA LYS A 114 23.37 8.24 -4.40
C LYS A 114 23.68 9.57 -5.12
N GLU A 115 24.18 10.58 -4.39
CA GLU A 115 24.79 11.78 -5.00
C GLU A 115 26.24 11.93 -4.53
N LYS A 116 27.16 11.15 -5.12
CA LYS A 116 28.60 11.46 -5.30
C LYS A 116 29.35 10.24 -5.85
N LYS A 117 29.04 9.85 -7.09
CA LYS A 117 29.99 9.07 -7.92
C LYS A 117 29.98 9.58 -9.36
N SER A 118 30.31 10.87 -9.51
CA SER A 118 30.89 11.41 -10.75
C SER A 118 31.89 12.52 -10.43
N ALA A 119 32.96 12.18 -9.71
CA ALA A 119 34.19 12.96 -9.70
C ALA A 119 35.33 12.10 -9.13
N GLN A 120 36.16 11.60 -10.06
CA GLN A 120 37.62 11.58 -10.03
C GLN A 120 38.36 11.04 -8.79
N ASN A 121 39.20 10.03 -9.04
CA ASN A 121 40.16 9.42 -8.13
C ASN A 121 41.01 10.46 -7.37
N ASP A 122 41.24 10.24 -6.08
CA ASP A 122 42.59 10.13 -5.50
C ASP A 122 42.55 9.69 -4.01
N ALA A 123 43.67 9.12 -3.59
CA ALA A 123 43.87 8.30 -2.39
C ALA A 123 43.56 8.96 -1.03
N ALA A 124 42.94 8.19 -0.13
CA ALA A 124 43.30 8.01 1.28
C ALA A 124 42.13 7.33 2.02
N GLY A 125 42.46 6.37 2.90
CA GLY A 125 41.49 5.52 3.58
C GLY A 125 40.41 6.30 4.34
N GLN A 126 39.15 5.91 4.11
CA GLN A 126 38.05 6.17 5.02
C GLN A 126 37.25 4.87 5.14
N THR A 127 37.18 4.34 6.35
CA THR A 127 36.26 3.29 6.75
C THR A 127 34.84 3.72 6.38
N ALA A 128 34.25 3.06 5.39
CA ALA A 128 32.82 3.16 5.14
C ALA A 128 32.10 2.60 6.37
N GLN A 129 31.66 3.49 7.26
CA GLN A 129 30.61 3.15 8.21
C GLN A 129 29.37 2.86 7.38
N THR A 130 29.10 1.57 7.18
CA THR A 130 27.82 1.08 6.68
C THR A 130 26.76 1.62 7.63
N ALA A 131 26.04 2.66 7.21
CA ALA A 131 24.94 3.20 7.99
C ALA A 131 23.97 2.05 8.26
N GLU A 132 23.69 1.79 9.54
CA GLU A 132 22.75 0.73 9.91
C GLU A 132 21.39 1.02 9.26
N PRO A 133 20.76 0.01 8.65
CA PRO A 133 19.47 0.19 8.02
C PRO A 133 18.45 0.67 9.04
N VAL A 134 17.79 1.79 8.75
CA VAL A 134 16.75 2.33 9.64
C VAL A 134 15.49 1.50 9.43
N VAL A 135 15.11 0.72 10.45
CA VAL A 135 13.85 -0.03 10.46
C VAL A 135 12.75 0.87 11.01
N ILE A 136 11.74 1.12 10.19
CA ILE A 136 10.58 1.94 10.55
C ILE A 136 9.37 1.02 10.73
N ARG A 137 8.68 1.15 11.86
CA ARG A 137 7.39 0.50 12.07
C ARG A 137 6.28 1.35 11.48
N ARG A 138 5.56 0.82 10.50
CA ARG A 138 4.47 1.50 9.81
C ARG A 138 3.15 0.80 10.08
N PRO A 139 2.13 1.51 10.58
CA PRO A 139 0.79 0.96 10.66
C PRO A 139 0.22 0.77 9.25
N VAL A 140 -0.40 -0.38 9.03
CA VAL A 140 -1.05 -0.77 7.78
C VAL A 140 -2.52 -1.04 8.07
N ILE A 141 -3.40 -0.47 7.24
CA ILE A 141 -4.84 -0.66 7.37
C ILE A 141 -5.32 -1.45 6.16
N HIS A 142 -5.91 -2.61 6.39
CA HIS A 142 -6.51 -3.43 5.35
C HIS A 142 -8.02 -3.25 5.31
N PHE A 143 -8.52 -2.75 4.19
CA PHE A 143 -9.94 -2.71 3.89
C PHE A 143 -10.30 -3.80 2.89
N ASN A 144 -11.09 -4.78 3.33
CA ASN A 144 -11.55 -5.87 2.47
C ASN A 144 -13.00 -5.66 2.08
N PHE A 145 -13.32 -5.86 0.81
CA PHE A 145 -14.66 -5.64 0.27
C PHE A 145 -15.16 -6.89 -0.43
N VAL A 146 -16.47 -7.12 -0.36
CA VAL A 146 -17.12 -8.10 -1.23
C VAL A 146 -17.40 -7.42 -2.57
N VAL A 147 -16.97 -8.05 -3.66
CA VAL A 147 -17.02 -7.46 -5.00
C VAL A 147 -17.74 -8.40 -5.95
N ILE A 148 -18.75 -7.91 -6.65
CA ILE A 148 -19.44 -8.66 -7.70
C ILE A 148 -18.84 -8.32 -9.04
N THR A 149 -18.47 -9.33 -9.81
CA THR A 149 -17.80 -9.15 -11.11
C THR A 149 -18.57 -9.77 -12.27
N LYS A 150 -18.27 -9.29 -13.48
CA LYS A 150 -18.71 -9.85 -14.76
C LYS A 150 -17.56 -10.60 -15.43
N GLY A 151 -17.84 -11.80 -15.94
CA GLY A 151 -16.87 -12.64 -16.64
C GLY A 151 -16.87 -14.07 -16.11
N ASP A 152 -16.35 -15.01 -16.88
CA ASP A 152 -16.22 -16.41 -16.49
C ASP A 152 -14.96 -16.68 -15.64
N GLY A 153 -13.98 -15.77 -15.69
CA GLY A 153 -12.70 -15.91 -14.99
C GLY A 153 -11.82 -17.01 -15.59
N ALA A 154 -12.10 -17.46 -16.82
CA ALA A 154 -11.42 -18.61 -17.45
C ALA A 154 -9.92 -18.36 -17.74
N GLY A 155 -9.45 -17.13 -17.56
CA GLY A 155 -8.04 -16.73 -17.72
C GLY A 155 -7.30 -16.52 -16.41
N PHE A 156 -7.86 -16.92 -15.26
CA PHE A 156 -7.26 -16.73 -13.93
C PHE A 156 -6.93 -18.03 -13.22
#